data_AF-A0A925P1N9-F1
#
_entry.id   AF-A0A925P1N9-F1
#
_cell.length_a   1.000
_cell.length_b   1.000
_cell.length_c   1.000
_cell.angle_alpha   90.00
_cell.angle_beta   90.00
_cell.angle_gamma   90.00
#
_symmetry.space_group_name_H-M   'P 1'
#
loop_
_entity.id
_entity.type
_entity.pdbx_description
1 polymer ?
#
loop_
_entity_poly.entity_id
_entity_poly.type
_entity_poly.pdbx_seq_one_letter_code
_entity_poly.pdbx_strand_id
1 'polypeptide(L)'
;MTMNYRGVHDMGGLPAGKVEGTEHDYALWEKRVDALLVLLSKKGHLTVDELRRNIETLGADAYDNMSYYERWIYSITQTLIQRGIITIDELGSAIAKAQADGKR
;
A
#
# COMPACT_ATOMS: atom_id res chain seq x y z
N MET A 1 -1.63 -22.53 -25.99
CA MET A 1 -0.87 -21.93 -24.87
C MET A 1 -1.84 -21.09 -24.07
N THR A 2 -2.37 -21.62 -22.97
CA THR A 2 -3.29 -20.89 -22.10
C THR A 2 -2.48 -19.86 -21.31
N MET A 3 -2.68 -18.58 -21.60
CA MET A 3 -2.16 -17.49 -20.77
C MET A 3 -2.87 -17.57 -19.42
N ASN A 4 -2.12 -17.97 -18.39
CA ASN A 4 -2.63 -18.02 -17.03
C ASN A 4 -2.59 -16.59 -16.45
N TYR A 5 -3.70 -15.87 -16.51
CA TYR A 5 -3.86 -14.51 -15.97
C TYR A 5 -4.08 -14.54 -14.44
N ARG A 6 -3.12 -15.07 -13.70
CA ARG A 6 -3.17 -15.10 -12.24
C ARG A 6 -2.58 -13.81 -11.67
N GLY A 7 -3.32 -13.12 -10.81
CA GLY A 7 -2.82 -11.94 -10.09
C GLY A 7 -1.77 -12.31 -9.04
N VAL A 8 -0.90 -11.35 -8.67
CA VAL A 8 0.19 -11.57 -7.69
C VAL A 8 -0.31 -12.00 -6.31
N HIS A 9 -1.53 -11.58 -5.94
CA HIS A 9 -2.16 -11.92 -4.66
C HIS A 9 -2.74 -13.35 -4.62
N ASP A 10 -3.00 -13.96 -5.78
CA ASP A 10 -3.69 -15.24 -5.89
C ASP A 10 -2.70 -16.40 -5.72
N MET A 11 -2.07 -16.50 -4.56
CA MET A 11 -1.04 -17.50 -4.23
C MET A 11 -1.60 -18.83 -3.71
N GLY A 12 -2.92 -18.94 -3.56
CA GLY A 12 -3.57 -20.11 -3.01
C GLY A 12 -3.26 -21.39 -3.81
N GLY A 13 -2.81 -22.44 -3.11
CA GLY A 13 -2.49 -23.72 -3.72
C GLY A 13 -1.10 -23.82 -4.35
N LEU A 14 -0.29 -22.76 -4.32
CA LEU A 14 1.11 -22.84 -4.72
C LEU A 14 1.98 -23.53 -3.66
N PRO A 15 3.06 -24.22 -4.06
CA PRO A 15 4.07 -24.69 -3.12
C PRO A 15 4.69 -23.53 -2.34
N ALA A 16 4.82 -23.70 -1.02
CA ALA A 16 5.49 -22.77 -0.12
C ALA A 16 6.27 -23.52 0.96
N GLY A 17 7.25 -22.86 1.56
CA GLY A 17 8.00 -23.38 2.70
C GLY A 17 7.21 -23.31 4.01
N LYS A 18 7.80 -23.84 5.08
CA LYS A 18 7.26 -23.68 6.44
C LYS A 18 7.33 -22.20 6.83
N VAL A 19 6.23 -21.68 7.36
CA VAL A 19 6.20 -20.32 7.92
C VAL A 19 6.88 -20.29 9.28
N GLU A 20 7.77 -19.32 9.48
CA GLU A 20 8.29 -18.96 10.80
C GLU A 20 7.47 -17.79 11.34
N GLY A 21 6.69 -18.05 12.39
CA GLY A 21 5.90 -17.00 13.05
C GLY A 21 6.78 -16.21 13.99
N THR A 22 7.05 -14.95 13.66
CA THR A 22 7.71 -13.99 14.53
C THR A 22 6.78 -12.81 14.80
N GLU A 23 6.86 -12.24 15.99
CA GLU A 23 6.20 -10.97 16.26
C GLU A 23 6.90 -9.83 15.52
N HIS A 24 6.13 -8.83 15.10
CA HIS A 24 6.63 -7.63 14.44
C HIS A 24 6.29 -6.41 15.28
N ASP A 25 7.33 -5.70 15.72
CA ASP A 25 7.18 -4.45 16.45
C ASP A 25 6.87 -3.32 15.47
N TYR A 26 5.61 -2.89 15.44
CA TYR A 26 5.19 -1.84 14.53
C TYR A 26 5.88 -0.50 14.81
N ALA A 27 6.59 0.01 13.81
CA ALA A 27 7.11 1.36 13.80
C ALA A 27 5.98 2.39 13.86
N LEU A 28 6.30 3.60 14.33
CA LEU A 28 5.30 4.68 14.44
C LEU A 28 4.63 5.01 13.08
N TRP A 29 5.38 4.91 11.98
CA TRP A 29 4.85 5.20 10.65
C TRP A 29 3.82 4.15 10.20
N GLU A 30 4.03 2.86 10.53
CA GLU A 30 3.09 1.79 10.22
C GLU A 30 1.75 2.01 10.93
N LYS A 31 1.81 2.38 12.22
CA LYS A 31 0.62 2.77 13.00
C LYS A 31 -0.10 3.98 12.41
N ARG A 32 0.65 4.94 11.83
CA ARG A 32 0.06 6.10 11.14
C ARG A 32 -0.61 5.71 9.83
N VAL A 33 -0.03 4.77 9.07
CA VAL A 33 -0.65 4.24 7.84
C VAL A 33 -1.97 3.53 8.17
N ASP A 34 -2.01 2.72 9.22
CA ASP A 34 -3.25 2.10 9.71
C ASP A 34 -4.31 3.15 10.10
N ALA A 35 -3.91 4.15 10.89
CA ALA A 35 -4.80 5.24 11.27
C ALA A 35 -5.34 6.02 10.06
N LEU A 36 -4.50 6.25 9.03
CA LEU A 36 -4.94 6.87 7.78
C LEU A 36 -6.00 6.03 7.07
N LEU A 37 -5.79 4.71 6.97
CA LEU A 37 -6.79 3.81 6.39
C LEU A 37 -8.14 3.95 7.09
N VAL A 38 -8.16 3.89 8.42
CA VAL A 38 -9.37 3.98 9.24
C VAL A 38 -10.07 5.33 9.04
N LEU A 39 -9.33 6.43 9.11
CA LEU A 39 -9.88 7.78 9.02
C LEU A 39 -10.42 8.10 7.62
N LEU A 40 -9.71 7.70 6.56
CA LEU A 40 -10.13 7.90 5.18
C LEU A 40 -11.34 7.04 4.84
N SER A 41 -11.37 5.79 5.29
CA SER A 41 -12.51 4.89 5.12
C SER A 41 -13.76 5.44 5.80
N LYS A 42 -13.63 5.90 7.05
CA LYS A 42 -14.75 6.49 7.81
C LYS A 42 -15.32 7.74 7.15
N LYS A 43 -14.49 8.51 6.45
CA LYS A 43 -14.91 9.71 5.69
C LYS A 43 -15.41 9.38 4.28
N GLY A 44 -15.41 8.12 3.87
CA GLY A 44 -15.84 7.70 2.53
C GLY A 44 -14.84 8.06 1.42
N HIS A 45 -13.59 8.38 1.76
CA HIS A 45 -12.53 8.73 0.81
C HIS A 45 -11.80 7.52 0.24
N LEU A 46 -12.00 6.34 0.82
CA LEU A 46 -11.39 5.08 0.40
C LEU A 46 -12.31 3.92 0.77
N THR A 47 -12.40 2.89 -0.09
CA THR A 47 -13.03 1.61 0.25
C THR A 47 -11.98 0.50 0.35
N VAL A 48 -12.33 -0.60 1.03
CA VAL A 48 -11.46 -1.79 1.10
C VAL A 48 -11.23 -2.38 -0.29
N ASP A 49 -12.22 -2.36 -1.19
CA ASP A 49 -12.08 -2.86 -2.55
C ASP A 49 -11.10 -2.03 -3.39
N GLU A 50 -11.08 -0.71 -3.22
CA GLU A 50 -10.09 0.17 -3.86
C GLU A 50 -8.69 -0.07 -3.31
N LEU A 51 -8.57 -0.23 -1.99
CA LEU A 51 -7.31 -0.57 -1.34
C LEU A 51 -6.74 -1.86 -1.94
N ARG A 52 -7.56 -2.91 -2.00
CA ARG A 52 -7.18 -4.23 -2.52
C ARG A 52 -6.80 -4.15 -3.98
N ARG A 53 -7.66 -3.57 -4.83
CA ARG A 53 -7.42 -3.44 -6.26
C ARG A 53 -6.05 -2.83 -6.56
N ASN A 54 -5.72 -1.71 -5.92
CA ASN A 54 -4.45 -1.02 -6.16
C ASN A 54 -3.22 -1.82 -5.68
N ILE A 55 -3.35 -2.61 -4.60
CA ILE A 55 -2.29 -3.55 -4.14
C ILE A 55 -2.16 -4.72 -5.13
N GLU A 56 -3.28 -5.27 -5.56
CA GLU A 56 -3.35 -6.47 -6.40
C GLU A 56 -2.91 -6.20 -7.85
N THR A 57 -2.89 -4.93 -8.27
CA THR A 57 -2.34 -4.47 -9.56
C THR A 57 -0.84 -4.18 -9.53
N LEU A 58 -0.19 -4.27 -8.37
CA LEU A 58 1.27 -4.17 -8.30
C LEU A 58 1.92 -5.25 -9.18
N GLY A 59 2.99 -4.89 -9.88
CA GLY A 59 3.84 -5.87 -10.54
C GLY A 59 4.45 -6.83 -9.50
N ALA A 60 4.74 -8.07 -9.90
CA ALA A 60 5.26 -9.11 -9.01
C ALA A 60 6.48 -8.63 -8.19
N ASP A 61 7.44 -7.97 -8.86
CA ASP A 61 8.64 -7.43 -8.22
C ASP A 61 8.31 -6.42 -7.10
N ALA A 62 7.39 -5.48 -7.36
CA ALA A 62 6.98 -4.51 -6.34
C ALA A 62 6.20 -5.18 -5.20
N TYR A 63 5.34 -6.14 -5.52
CA TYR A 63 4.53 -6.84 -4.52
C TYR A 63 5.39 -7.65 -3.54
N ASP A 64 6.45 -8.29 -4.04
CA ASP A 64 7.33 -9.15 -3.25
C ASP A 64 8.35 -8.36 -2.43
N ASN A 65 8.82 -7.21 -2.94
CA ASN A 65 9.82 -6.38 -2.25
C ASN A 65 9.23 -5.35 -1.28
N MET A 66 7.98 -4.93 -1.46
CA MET A 66 7.33 -4.00 -0.52
C MET A 66 6.85 -4.73 0.73
N SER A 67 7.17 -4.14 1.89
CA SER A 67 6.56 -4.53 3.16
C SER A 67 5.04 -4.35 3.13
N TYR A 68 4.37 -4.97 4.09
CA TYR A 68 2.91 -4.94 4.18
C TYR A 68 2.34 -3.50 4.22
N TYR A 69 2.91 -2.64 5.07
CA TYR A 69 2.46 -1.25 5.19
C TYR A 69 2.94 -0.35 4.05
N GLU A 70 4.04 -0.69 3.35
CA GLU A 70 4.42 0.00 2.10
C GLU A 70 3.38 -0.21 1.00
N ARG A 71 2.86 -1.44 0.86
CA ARG A 71 1.76 -1.72 -0.08
C ARG A 71 0.49 -0.95 0.28
N TRP A 72 0.18 -0.82 1.57
CA TRP A 72 -0.97 -0.05 2.05
C TRP A 72 -0.83 1.44 1.75
N ILE A 73 0.28 2.07 2.13
CA ILE A 73 0.43 3.51 1.89
C ILE A 73 0.50 3.82 0.39
N TYR A 74 1.14 2.96 -0.42
CA TYR A 74 1.09 3.05 -1.88
C TYR A 74 -0.36 3.09 -2.38
N SER A 75 -1.16 2.11 -1.96
CA SER A 75 -2.55 1.96 -2.41
C SER A 75 -3.46 3.09 -1.92
N ILE A 76 -3.29 3.56 -0.68
CA ILE A 76 -3.97 4.75 -0.16
C ILE A 76 -3.63 5.96 -1.04
N THR A 77 -2.35 6.19 -1.32
CA THR A 77 -1.91 7.30 -2.18
C THR A 77 -2.52 7.22 -3.58
N GLN A 78 -2.50 6.05 -4.21
CA GLN A 78 -3.11 5.86 -5.53
C GLN A 78 -4.62 6.16 -5.50
N THR A 79 -5.33 5.68 -4.47
CA THR A 79 -6.77 5.90 -4.32
C THR A 79 -7.10 7.40 -4.20
N LEU A 80 -6.34 8.14 -3.40
CA LEU A 80 -6.56 9.58 -3.22
C LEU A 80 -6.29 10.38 -4.50
N ILE A 81 -5.27 9.99 -5.28
CA ILE A 81 -4.98 10.59 -6.59
C ILE A 81 -6.07 10.26 -7.60
N GLN A 82 -6.47 8.98 -7.72
CA GLN A 82 -7.52 8.52 -8.64
C GLN A 82 -8.87 9.21 -8.38
N ARG A 83 -9.16 9.50 -7.10
CA ARG A 83 -10.37 10.24 -6.69
C ARG A 83 -10.23 11.77 -6.77
N GLY A 84 -9.06 12.29 -7.13
CA GLY A 84 -8.80 13.73 -7.21
C GLY A 84 -8.81 14.45 -5.86
N ILE A 85 -8.61 13.73 -4.76
CA ILE A 85 -8.54 14.31 -3.41
C ILE A 85 -7.21 15.02 -3.19
N ILE A 86 -6.14 14.47 -3.76
CA ILE A 86 -4.83 15.11 -3.87
C ILE A 86 -4.32 14.98 -5.30
N THR A 87 -3.47 15.92 -5.70
CA THR A 87 -2.75 15.87 -6.98
C THR A 87 -1.34 15.30 -6.80
N ILE A 88 -0.72 14.89 -7.91
CA ILE A 88 0.68 14.44 -7.93
C ILE A 88 1.62 15.58 -7.49
N ASP A 89 1.33 16.81 -7.88
CA ASP A 89 2.15 17.99 -7.54
C ASP A 89 2.07 18.34 -6.05
N GLU A 90 0.88 18.25 -5.44
CA GLU A 90 0.70 18.43 -3.99
C GLU A 90 1.45 17.36 -3.20
N LEU A 91 1.37 16.10 -3.64
CA LEU A 91 2.11 15.00 -3.02
C LEU A 91 3.62 15.23 -3.12
N GLY A 92 4.13 15.57 -4.30
CA GLY A 92 5.55 15.85 -4.53
C GLY A 92 6.06 16.99 -3.66
N SER A 93 5.29 18.08 -3.57
CA SER A 93 5.61 19.24 -2.73
C SER A 93 5.64 18.88 -1.24
N ALA A 94 4.68 18.06 -0.77
CA ALA A 94 4.63 17.60 0.61
C ALA A 94 5.80 16.67 0.97
N ILE A 95 6.21 15.77 0.06
CA ILE A 95 7.39 14.90 0.23
C ILE A 95 8.66 15.74 0.32
N ALA A 96 8.86 16.69 -0.60
CA ALA A 96 10.03 17.57 -0.60
C ALA A 96 10.13 18.37 0.72
N LYS A 97 9.00 18.88 1.21
CA LYS A 97 8.93 19.55 2.51
C LYS A 97 9.29 18.61 3.67
N ALA A 98 8.69 17.42 3.72
CA ALA A 98 8.98 16.44 4.78
C ALA A 98 10.45 16.02 4.80
N GLN A 99 11.08 15.88 3.62
CA GLN A 99 12.52 15.59 3.50
C GLN A 99 13.40 16.75 3.97
N ALA A 100 13.00 18.00 3.72
CA ALA A 100 13.71 19.17 4.21
C ALA A 100 13.60 19.30 5.75
N ASP A 101 12.42 19.03 6.29
CA ASP A 101 12.14 19.09 7.73
C ASP A 101 12.84 17.96 8.50
N GLY A 102 12.92 16.75 7.93
CA GLY A 102 13.60 15.60 8.54
C GLY A 102 15.14 15.59 8.40
N LYS A 103 15.72 16.57 7.67
CA LYS A 103 17.17 16.80 7.60
C LYS A 103 17.67 17.78 8.68
N ARG A 104 16.78 18.30 9.53
CA ARG A 104 17.11 19.08 10.72
C ARG A 104 17.08 18.19 11.95
#